data_AF-A0AAW3S9T7-F1
#
_entry.id   AF-A0AAW3S9T7-F1
#
_cell.length_a   1.000
_cell.length_b   1.000
_cell.length_c   1.000
_cell.angle_alpha   90.00
_cell.angle_beta   90.00
_cell.angle_gamma   90.00
#
_symmetry.space_group_name_H-M   'P 1'
#
loop_
_entity.id
_entity.type
_entity.pdbx_description
1 polymer ?
#
loop_
_entity_poly.entity_id
_entity_poly.type
_entity_poly.pdbx_seq_one_letter_code
_entity_poly.pdbx_strand_id
1 'polypeptide(L)'
;MSNLVDGEVIQSSDMRMFEVFGNPTTASGAVVSPESAMRVSAVFAAVSLLAGAIAQLPLPVFERVDGHRKRAEHDYWWLLNEQFSSGWSSATGWEFIVGQMLLRGDGVVYVTRNRAGVATGLIPWPRDRVMILKQEKTSPREPTRLQYTFHDADGYFTVDQDDVLHFPGFGFNGLHGMSVIQWGARNGIGIAIQSDEHAGKFFSEGGKPEVAIRTPNKMTKEQQDDFR
;
A
#
# COMPACT_ATOMS: atom_id res chain seq x y z
N MET A 1 -4.62 -15.94 -6.42
CA MET A 1 -4.10 -17.29 -6.71
C MET A 1 -2.60 -17.21 -6.50
N SER A 2 -2.07 -18.04 -5.60
CA SER A 2 -0.65 -18.08 -5.28
C SER A 2 0.14 -18.52 -6.52
N ASN A 3 1.14 -17.74 -6.94
CA ASN A 3 2.02 -18.04 -8.09
C ASN A 3 3.16 -19.00 -7.71
N LEU A 4 2.98 -19.81 -6.66
CA LEU A 4 3.98 -20.75 -6.21
C LEU A 4 3.91 -22.03 -7.04
N VAL A 5 5.00 -22.34 -7.74
CA VAL A 5 5.17 -23.62 -8.43
C VAL A 5 5.51 -24.68 -7.38
N ASP A 6 4.83 -25.83 -7.46
CA ASP A 6 4.96 -26.90 -6.47
C ASP A 6 6.43 -27.39 -6.39
N GLY A 7 7.06 -27.25 -5.22
CA GLY A 7 8.46 -27.62 -4.97
C GLY A 7 9.52 -26.49 -5.05
N GLU A 8 9.12 -25.22 -5.19
CA GLU A 8 10.06 -24.10 -5.18
C GLU A 8 10.63 -23.82 -3.76
N VAL A 9 11.96 -23.76 -3.63
CA VAL A 9 12.64 -23.44 -2.36
C VAL A 9 12.83 -21.92 -2.27
N ILE A 10 12.15 -21.30 -1.31
CA ILE A 10 12.18 -19.86 -1.10
C ILE A 10 13.09 -19.55 0.09
N GLN A 11 14.07 -18.65 -0.10
CA GLN A 11 14.91 -18.18 1.01
C GLN A 11 14.09 -17.38 2.02
N SER A 12 14.42 -17.49 3.30
CA SER A 12 13.70 -16.78 4.37
C SER A 12 13.72 -15.25 4.25
N SER A 13 14.63 -14.69 3.45
CA SER A 13 14.75 -13.26 3.16
C SER A 13 13.94 -12.80 1.94
N ASP A 14 13.31 -13.71 1.20
CA ASP A 14 12.57 -13.41 -0.03
C ASP A 14 11.14 -12.91 0.29
N MET A 15 10.70 -11.86 -0.41
CA MET A 15 9.37 -11.26 -0.30
C MET A 15 8.22 -12.23 -0.58
N ARG A 16 8.48 -13.31 -1.34
CA ARG A 16 7.47 -14.34 -1.62
C ARG A 16 7.13 -15.21 -0.41
N MET A 17 7.92 -15.15 0.67
CA MET A 17 7.60 -15.81 1.95
C MET A 17 6.27 -15.35 2.55
N PHE A 18 5.88 -14.09 2.31
CA PHE A 18 4.61 -13.53 2.76
C PHE A 18 3.39 -14.15 2.07
N GLU A 19 3.56 -14.70 0.86
CA GLU A 19 2.51 -15.40 0.11
C GLU A 19 2.35 -16.87 0.54
N VAL A 20 3.44 -17.50 1.01
CA VAL A 20 3.48 -18.91 1.45
C VAL A 20 2.87 -19.09 2.85
N PHE A 21 3.21 -18.22 3.80
CA PHE A 21 2.87 -18.40 5.23
C PHE A 21 1.72 -17.51 5.72
N GLY A 22 1.09 -16.76 4.82
CA GLY A 22 0.18 -15.69 5.21
C GLY A 22 0.92 -14.53 5.89
N ASN A 23 0.18 -13.47 6.20
CA ASN A 23 0.76 -12.23 6.71
C ASN A 23 1.35 -12.46 8.12
N PRO A 24 2.68 -12.54 8.30
CA PRO A 24 3.28 -12.97 9.56
C PRO A 24 2.95 -11.96 10.65
N THR A 25 2.60 -12.47 11.82
CA THR A 25 2.32 -11.62 12.98
C THR A 25 3.56 -10.81 13.33
N THR A 26 3.35 -9.57 13.76
CA THR A 26 4.43 -8.73 14.31
C THR A 26 4.94 -9.31 15.63
N ALA A 27 6.03 -8.77 16.17
CA ALA A 27 6.55 -9.21 17.48
C ALA A 27 5.52 -9.06 18.62
N SER A 28 4.52 -8.17 18.48
CA SER A 28 3.40 -8.03 19.41
C SER A 28 2.25 -9.01 19.17
N GLY A 29 2.28 -9.81 18.10
CA GLY A 29 1.20 -10.70 17.70
C GLY A 29 0.17 -10.07 16.74
N ALA A 30 0.19 -8.76 16.52
CA ALA A 30 -0.74 -8.10 15.61
C ALA A 30 -0.43 -8.36 14.12
N VAL A 31 -1.48 -8.51 13.31
CA VAL A 31 -1.39 -8.56 11.85
C VAL A 31 -1.49 -7.13 11.29
N VAL A 32 -0.45 -6.70 10.58
CA VAL A 32 -0.38 -5.38 9.95
C VAL A 32 -0.68 -5.51 8.46
N SER A 33 -1.78 -4.91 8.03
CA SER A 33 -2.17 -4.70 6.63
C SER A 33 -2.37 -3.21 6.38
N PRO A 34 -2.47 -2.75 5.12
CA PRO A 34 -2.82 -1.36 4.83
C PRO A 34 -4.09 -0.89 5.56
N GLU A 35 -5.11 -1.75 5.64
CA GLU A 35 -6.39 -1.46 6.29
C GLU A 35 -6.25 -1.41 7.81
N SER A 36 -5.51 -2.34 8.44
CA SER A 36 -5.29 -2.30 9.89
C SER A 36 -4.34 -1.17 10.31
N ALA A 37 -3.34 -0.86 9.47
CA ALA A 37 -2.43 0.26 9.69
C ALA A 37 -3.17 1.60 9.68
N MET A 38 -4.11 1.80 8.74
CA MET A 38 -4.92 3.03 8.67
C MET A 38 -5.87 3.23 9.86
N ARG A 39 -6.09 2.21 10.71
CA ARG A 39 -6.83 2.36 11.98
C ARG A 39 -5.98 3.01 13.07
N VAL A 40 -4.65 2.99 12.95
CA VAL A 40 -3.76 3.70 13.86
C VAL A 40 -3.79 5.18 13.49
N SER A 41 -4.22 6.02 14.44
CA SER A 41 -4.43 7.45 14.23
C SER A 41 -3.20 8.18 13.68
N ALA A 42 -2.00 7.84 14.16
CA ALA A 42 -0.74 8.41 13.68
C ALA A 42 -0.46 8.06 12.21
N VAL A 43 -0.76 6.83 11.77
CA VAL A 43 -0.60 6.41 10.38
C VAL A 43 -1.61 7.13 9.49
N PHE A 44 -2.87 7.17 9.91
CA PHE A 44 -3.92 7.90 9.19
C PHE A 44 -3.54 9.37 8.97
N ALA A 45 -3.13 10.05 10.05
CA ALA A 45 -2.72 11.45 9.99
C ALA A 45 -1.53 11.68 9.04
N ALA A 46 -0.51 10.82 9.09
CA ALA A 46 0.67 10.94 8.23
C ALA A 46 0.33 10.73 6.74
N VAL A 47 -0.47 9.70 6.43
CA VAL A 47 -0.88 9.42 5.05
C VAL A 47 -1.76 10.54 4.51
N SER A 48 -2.77 10.97 5.27
CA SER A 48 -3.65 12.08 4.85
C SER A 48 -2.90 13.39 4.68
N LEU A 49 -1.91 13.69 5.54
CA LEU A 49 -1.11 14.91 5.41
C LEU A 49 -0.27 14.88 4.12
N LEU A 50 0.45 13.78 3.87
CA LEU A 50 1.33 13.66 2.70
C LEU A 50 0.52 13.64 1.39
N ALA A 51 -0.51 12.80 1.34
CA ALA A 51 -1.35 12.63 0.16
C ALA A 51 -2.15 13.91 -0.12
N GLY A 52 -2.73 14.54 0.90
CA GLY A 52 -3.47 15.79 0.78
C GLY A 52 -2.58 16.97 0.39
N ALA A 53 -1.35 17.06 0.92
CA ALA A 53 -0.41 18.10 0.52
C ALA A 53 -0.03 17.98 -0.96
N ILE A 54 0.26 16.77 -1.45
CA ILE A 54 0.59 16.53 -2.87
C ILE A 54 -0.61 16.82 -3.77
N ALA A 55 -1.81 16.40 -3.37
CA ALA A 55 -3.05 16.62 -4.14
C ALA A 55 -3.40 18.10 -4.37
N GLN A 56 -2.90 19.00 -3.52
CA GLN A 56 -3.11 20.45 -3.62
C GLN A 56 -2.10 21.15 -4.53
N LEU A 57 -1.01 20.48 -4.93
CA LEU A 57 0.04 21.11 -5.72
C LEU A 57 -0.33 21.10 -7.22
N PRO A 58 -0.43 22.28 -7.86
CA PRO A 58 -0.61 22.32 -9.29
C PRO A 58 0.65 21.81 -10.00
N LEU A 59 0.44 21.15 -11.14
CA LEU A 59 1.46 20.66 -12.05
C LEU A 59 1.51 21.53 -13.31
N PRO A 60 2.26 22.65 -13.28
CA PRO A 60 2.49 23.46 -14.48
C PRO A 60 3.35 22.72 -15.50
N VAL A 61 2.95 22.80 -16.76
CA VAL A 61 3.70 22.24 -17.88
C VAL A 61 4.73 23.26 -18.37
N PHE A 62 5.93 22.79 -18.70
CA PHE A 62 7.00 23.62 -19.21
C PHE A 62 7.62 23.00 -20.44
N GLU A 63 8.04 23.86 -21.36
CA GLU A 63 8.78 23.51 -22.56
C GLU A 63 10.17 24.17 -22.52
N ARG A 64 11.11 23.60 -23.28
CA ARG A 64 12.42 24.23 -23.51
C ARG A 64 12.41 24.89 -24.88
N VAL A 65 12.53 26.20 -24.89
CA VAL A 65 12.64 27.01 -26.11
C VAL A 65 13.94 27.79 -26.01
N ASP A 66 14.80 27.68 -27.01
CA ASP A 66 16.10 28.38 -27.09
C ASP A 66 16.98 28.20 -25.83
N GLY A 67 16.97 27.01 -25.24
CA GLY A 67 17.74 26.69 -24.03
C GLY A 67 17.13 27.19 -22.72
N HIS A 68 16.00 27.90 -22.76
CA HIS A 68 15.29 28.41 -21.59
C HIS A 68 14.02 27.61 -21.27
N ARG A 69 13.71 27.49 -19.97
CA ARG A 69 12.46 26.86 -19.49
C ARG A 69 11.33 27.90 -19.52
N LYS A 70 10.32 27.68 -20.34
CA LYS A 70 9.12 28.53 -20.44
C LYS A 70 7.88 27.73 -20.04
N ARG A 71 6.91 28.38 -19.40
CA ARG A 71 5.62 27.75 -19.11
C ARG A 71 4.87 27.54 -20.43
N ALA A 72 4.35 26.33 -20.62
CA ALA A 72 3.58 25.93 -21.80
C ALA A 72 2.12 25.74 -21.44
N GLU A 73 1.24 26.07 -22.38
CA GLU A 73 -0.15 25.61 -22.38
C GLU A 73 -0.18 24.26 -23.09
N HIS A 74 -0.68 23.23 -22.40
CA HIS A 74 -0.69 21.88 -22.92
C HIS A 74 -1.98 21.18 -22.46
N ASP A 75 -2.60 20.39 -23.34
CA ASP A 75 -3.90 19.76 -23.08
C ASP A 75 -3.87 18.86 -21.82
N TYR A 76 -2.75 18.19 -21.58
CA TYR A 76 -2.52 17.38 -20.36
C TYR A 76 -2.48 18.19 -19.06
N TRP A 77 -2.41 19.52 -19.13
CA TRP A 77 -2.57 20.34 -17.92
C TRP A 77 -3.93 20.06 -17.28
N TRP A 78 -5.02 20.01 -18.07
CA TRP A 78 -6.35 19.68 -17.58
C TRP A 78 -6.38 18.27 -16.97
N LEU A 79 -5.79 17.31 -17.68
CA LEU A 79 -5.72 15.92 -17.24
C LEU A 79 -5.01 15.78 -15.89
N LEU A 80 -3.95 16.55 -15.64
CA LEU A 80 -3.14 16.45 -14.42
C LEU A 80 -3.63 17.31 -13.26
N ASN A 81 -4.39 18.38 -13.54
CA ASN A 81 -4.76 19.41 -12.55
C ASN A 81 -6.25 19.49 -12.27
N GLU A 82 -7.14 19.03 -13.16
CA GLU A 82 -8.59 19.16 -12.98
C GLU A 82 -9.27 17.79 -12.93
N GLN A 83 -9.08 16.96 -13.97
CA GLN A 83 -9.80 15.71 -14.10
C GLN A 83 -8.93 14.64 -14.76
N PHE A 84 -8.61 13.60 -13.98
CA PHE A 84 -7.87 12.43 -14.46
C PHE A 84 -8.72 11.58 -15.41
N SER A 85 -9.96 11.31 -15.05
CA SER A 85 -10.93 10.60 -15.89
C SER A 85 -12.35 10.88 -15.39
N SER A 86 -13.38 10.39 -16.07
CA SER A 86 -14.78 10.68 -15.73
C SER A 86 -15.17 10.37 -14.27
N GLY A 87 -14.51 9.38 -13.65
CA GLY A 87 -14.72 9.00 -12.24
C GLY A 87 -13.73 9.60 -11.24
N TRP A 88 -12.72 10.35 -11.70
CA TRP A 88 -11.61 10.83 -10.87
C TRP A 88 -11.30 12.30 -11.14
N SER A 89 -11.44 13.14 -10.12
CA SER A 89 -10.77 14.44 -10.13
C SER A 89 -9.25 14.24 -10.00
N SER A 90 -8.48 15.21 -10.47
CA SER A 90 -7.03 15.19 -10.32
C SER A 90 -6.59 15.06 -8.86
N ALA A 91 -7.21 15.84 -7.97
CA ALA A 91 -6.87 15.88 -6.56
C ALA A 91 -7.07 14.52 -5.89
N THR A 92 -8.23 13.88 -6.10
CA THR A 92 -8.49 12.54 -5.53
C THR A 92 -7.62 11.47 -6.17
N GLY A 93 -7.29 11.61 -7.46
CA GLY A 93 -6.36 10.74 -8.16
C GLY A 93 -4.95 10.79 -7.54
N TRP A 94 -4.41 11.98 -7.33
CA TRP A 94 -3.11 12.16 -6.67
C TRP A 94 -3.11 11.65 -5.24
N GLU A 95 -4.15 11.97 -4.46
CA GLU A 95 -4.30 11.48 -3.08
C GLU A 95 -4.29 9.94 -3.04
N PHE A 96 -5.04 9.30 -3.94
CA PHE A 96 -5.07 7.84 -4.06
C PHE A 96 -3.70 7.26 -4.44
N ILE A 97 -3.02 7.81 -5.46
CA ILE A 97 -1.71 7.33 -5.91
C ILE A 97 -0.69 7.35 -4.77
N VAL A 98 -0.63 8.47 -4.05
CA VAL A 98 0.29 8.62 -2.91
C VAL A 98 -0.08 7.65 -1.79
N GLY A 99 -1.37 7.47 -1.51
CA GLY A 99 -1.84 6.46 -0.55
C GLY A 99 -1.39 5.04 -0.92
N GLN A 100 -1.55 4.63 -2.18
CA GLN A 100 -1.07 3.33 -2.66
C GLN A 100 0.45 3.19 -2.51
N MET A 101 1.21 4.23 -2.89
CA MET A 101 2.67 4.22 -2.77
C MET A 101 3.14 4.07 -1.31
N LEU A 102 2.55 4.83 -0.38
CA LEU A 102 2.95 4.79 1.04
C LEU A 102 2.55 3.48 1.72
N LEU A 103 1.35 2.96 1.42
CA LEU A 103 0.80 1.79 2.09
C LEU A 103 1.21 0.47 1.44
N ARG A 104 1.39 0.45 0.12
CA ARG A 104 1.60 -0.78 -0.68
C ARG A 104 2.91 -0.75 -1.48
N GLY A 105 3.72 0.29 -1.33
CA GLY A 105 5.04 0.40 -1.93
C GLY A 105 5.04 1.10 -3.28
N ASP A 106 3.98 0.97 -4.08
CA ASP A 106 3.90 1.55 -5.42
C ASP A 106 2.52 2.15 -5.70
N GLY A 107 2.48 3.28 -6.41
CA GLY A 107 1.29 3.81 -7.05
C GLY A 107 1.31 3.51 -8.55
N VAL A 108 0.21 3.03 -9.11
CA VAL A 108 0.12 2.66 -10.53
C VAL A 108 -1.13 3.27 -11.16
N VAL A 109 -0.96 3.79 -12.38
CA VAL A 109 -2.02 4.47 -13.13
C VAL A 109 -2.01 3.94 -14.55
N TYR A 110 -3.17 3.47 -15.01
CA TYR A 110 -3.38 3.12 -16.39
C TYR A 110 -3.70 4.36 -17.23
N VAL A 111 -2.99 4.55 -18.34
CA VAL A 111 -3.17 5.66 -19.27
C VAL A 111 -4.10 5.21 -20.40
N THR A 112 -5.26 5.83 -20.52
CA THR A 112 -6.13 5.59 -21.68
C THR A 112 -5.74 6.51 -22.83
N ARG A 113 -5.72 5.97 -24.05
CA ARG A 113 -5.36 6.73 -25.25
C ARG A 113 -6.45 6.60 -26.32
N ASN A 114 -6.61 7.64 -27.13
CA ASN A 114 -7.44 7.57 -28.34
C ASN A 114 -6.70 6.86 -29.49
N ARG A 115 -7.37 6.69 -30.64
CA ARG A 115 -6.79 6.06 -31.83
C ARG A 115 -5.58 6.79 -32.41
N ALA A 116 -5.38 8.06 -32.07
CA ALA A 116 -4.21 8.85 -32.47
C ALA A 116 -3.05 8.74 -31.46
N GLY A 117 -3.18 7.91 -30.41
CA GLY A 117 -2.15 7.72 -29.37
C GLY A 117 -2.10 8.83 -28.32
N VAL A 118 -3.02 9.80 -28.36
CA VAL A 118 -3.07 10.91 -27.39
C VAL A 118 -3.69 10.39 -26.10
N ALA A 119 -3.05 10.63 -24.96
CA ALA A 119 -3.60 10.32 -23.65
C ALA A 119 -4.89 11.10 -23.40
N THR A 120 -5.96 10.39 -23.08
CA THR A 120 -7.30 10.93 -22.84
C THR A 120 -7.77 10.75 -21.40
N GLY A 121 -7.07 9.93 -20.62
CA GLY A 121 -7.47 9.62 -19.26
C GLY A 121 -6.35 8.97 -18.46
N LEU A 122 -6.40 9.20 -17.16
CA LEU A 122 -5.58 8.57 -16.14
C LEU A 122 -6.50 7.83 -15.18
N ILE A 123 -6.26 6.53 -15.01
CA ILE A 123 -7.05 5.67 -14.13
C ILE A 123 -6.13 5.09 -13.07
N PRO A 124 -6.08 5.70 -11.87
CA PRO A 124 -5.36 5.11 -10.75
C PRO A 124 -5.94 3.74 -10.41
N TRP A 125 -5.07 2.77 -10.12
CA TRP A 125 -5.48 1.40 -9.84
C TRP A 125 -5.00 0.93 -8.46
N PRO A 126 -5.80 0.16 -7.70
CA PRO A 126 -5.35 -0.47 -6.47
C PRO A 126 -4.11 -1.32 -6.73
N ARG A 127 -3.02 -1.05 -6.00
CA ARG A 127 -1.74 -1.72 -6.27
C ARG A 127 -1.85 -3.22 -6.11
N ASP A 128 -2.59 -3.72 -5.13
CA ASP A 128 -2.85 -5.15 -4.90
C ASP A 128 -3.57 -5.87 -6.05
N ARG A 129 -4.13 -5.13 -7.00
CA ARG A 129 -4.79 -5.65 -8.21
C ARG A 129 -3.99 -5.46 -9.49
N VAL A 130 -2.70 -5.19 -9.37
CA VAL A 130 -1.80 -5.06 -10.52
C VAL A 130 -0.65 -6.05 -10.39
N MET A 131 -0.45 -6.87 -11.41
CA MET A 131 0.73 -7.72 -11.53
C MET A 131 1.75 -7.02 -12.44
N ILE A 132 3.01 -6.94 -12.00
CA ILE A 132 4.09 -6.33 -12.77
C ILE A 132 5.13 -7.41 -13.04
N LEU A 133 5.42 -7.65 -14.32
CA LEU A 133 6.40 -8.64 -14.75
C LEU A 133 7.43 -8.00 -15.66
N LYS A 134 8.65 -8.53 -15.63
CA LYS A 134 9.66 -8.23 -16.65
C LYS A 134 9.28 -8.99 -17.91
N GLN A 135 9.25 -8.30 -19.05
CA GLN A 135 9.11 -8.96 -20.34
C GLN A 135 10.34 -9.83 -20.62
N GLU A 136 10.12 -10.94 -21.32
CA GLU A 136 11.22 -11.78 -21.80
C GLU A 136 12.10 -10.97 -22.75
N LYS A 137 13.42 -11.08 -22.56
CA LYS A 137 14.39 -10.47 -23.45
C LYS A 137 14.73 -11.44 -24.56
N THR A 138 14.75 -10.96 -25.79
CA THR A 138 15.26 -11.74 -26.93
C THR A 138 16.78 -11.70 -26.98
N SER A 139 17.39 -10.65 -26.40
CA SER A 139 18.84 -10.48 -26.32
C SER A 139 19.28 -9.84 -24.99
N PRO A 140 20.45 -10.20 -24.43
CA PRO A 140 21.04 -9.52 -23.28
C PRO A 140 21.28 -8.01 -23.50
N ARG A 141 21.33 -7.57 -24.77
CA ARG A 141 21.50 -6.15 -25.15
C ARG A 141 20.19 -5.36 -25.10
N GLU A 142 19.04 -6.02 -25.04
CA GLU A 142 17.75 -5.34 -25.00
C GLU A 142 17.47 -4.74 -23.61
N PRO A 143 16.90 -3.53 -23.54
CA PRO A 143 16.46 -2.95 -22.29
C PRO A 143 15.37 -3.84 -21.68
N THR A 144 15.39 -3.99 -20.35
CA THR A 144 14.30 -4.65 -19.65
C THR A 144 13.05 -3.79 -19.76
N ARG A 145 11.99 -4.34 -20.36
CA ARG A 145 10.66 -3.72 -20.34
C ARG A 145 9.79 -4.37 -19.29
N LEU A 146 8.83 -3.60 -18.78
CA LEU A 146 7.82 -4.09 -17.85
C LEU A 146 6.49 -4.31 -18.58
N GLN A 147 5.75 -5.28 -18.10
CA GLN A 147 4.38 -5.57 -18.49
C GLN A 147 3.50 -5.51 -17.24
N TYR A 148 2.34 -4.88 -17.38
CA TYR A 148 1.40 -4.66 -16.29
C TYR A 148 0.08 -5.34 -16.61
N THR A 149 -0.38 -6.21 -15.72
CA THR A 149 -1.70 -6.83 -15.80
C THR A 149 -2.59 -6.25 -14.72
N PHE A 150 -3.64 -5.57 -15.13
CA PHE A 150 -4.64 -4.94 -14.27
C PHE A 150 -5.83 -5.89 -14.09
N HIS A 151 -6.19 -6.15 -12.85
CA HIS A 151 -7.33 -6.99 -12.49
C HIS A 151 -8.50 -6.13 -12.00
N ASP A 152 -9.70 -6.43 -12.51
CA ASP A 152 -10.97 -5.87 -12.06
C ASP A 152 -11.97 -6.99 -11.72
N ALA A 153 -13.16 -6.62 -11.24
CA ALA A 153 -14.25 -7.56 -10.99
C ALA A 153 -14.69 -8.32 -12.25
N ASP A 154 -14.63 -7.67 -13.42
CA ASP A 154 -15.09 -8.22 -14.69
C ASP A 154 -14.02 -9.00 -15.47
N GLY A 155 -12.77 -9.00 -15.01
CA GLY A 155 -11.68 -9.71 -15.69
C GLY A 155 -10.31 -9.05 -15.48
N TYR A 156 -9.44 -9.21 -16.48
CA TYR A 156 -8.11 -8.59 -16.47
C TYR A 156 -7.70 -8.16 -17.86
N PHE A 157 -6.80 -7.19 -17.94
CA PHE A 157 -6.16 -6.77 -19.17
C PHE A 157 -4.69 -6.49 -18.93
N THR A 158 -3.88 -6.69 -19.96
CA THR A 158 -2.44 -6.53 -19.89
C THR A 158 -2.00 -5.44 -20.85
N VAL A 159 -1.15 -4.54 -20.36
CA VAL A 159 -0.60 -3.42 -21.13
C VAL A 159 0.91 -3.35 -21.00
N ASP A 160 1.52 -2.70 -21.97
CA ASP A 160 2.94 -2.39 -21.95
C ASP A 160 3.22 -1.19 -21.01
N GLN A 161 4.45 -1.08 -20.51
CA GLN A 161 4.92 0.04 -19.70
C GLN A 161 4.64 1.43 -20.29
N ASP A 162 4.53 1.57 -21.62
CA ASP A 162 4.29 2.87 -22.28
C ASP A 162 2.86 3.43 -22.03
N ASP A 163 1.95 2.59 -21.54
CA ASP A 163 0.57 2.93 -21.16
C ASP A 163 0.36 2.94 -19.64
N VAL A 164 1.45 2.98 -18.85
CA VAL A 164 1.39 2.99 -17.39
C VAL A 164 2.26 4.09 -16.80
N LEU A 165 1.69 4.89 -15.90
CA LEU A 165 2.48 5.72 -14.98
C LEU A 165 2.71 4.93 -13.70
N HIS A 166 3.97 4.60 -13.43
CA HIS A 166 4.39 3.90 -12.23
C HIS A 166 5.12 4.90 -11.31
N PHE A 167 4.57 5.08 -10.11
CA PHE A 167 5.10 5.90 -9.03
C PHE A 167 5.69 4.98 -7.96
N PRO A 168 6.97 4.60 -8.08
CA PRO A 168 7.58 3.68 -7.14
C PRO A 168 7.89 4.38 -5.81
N GLY A 169 7.68 3.65 -4.71
CA GLY A 169 8.05 4.09 -3.39
C GLY A 169 9.54 3.90 -3.08
N PHE A 170 9.89 4.05 -1.81
CA PHE A 170 11.27 3.95 -1.35
C PHE A 170 11.89 2.57 -1.65
N GLY A 171 13.16 2.52 -2.04
CA GLY A 171 13.87 1.26 -2.26
C GLY A 171 13.50 0.52 -3.54
N PHE A 172 13.05 1.24 -4.57
CA PHE A 172 12.70 0.67 -5.87
C PHE A 172 13.82 -0.21 -6.47
N ASN A 173 13.50 -1.46 -6.76
CA ASN A 173 14.44 -2.46 -7.28
C ASN A 173 14.34 -2.69 -8.80
N GLY A 174 13.64 -1.80 -9.51
CA GLY A 174 13.34 -1.95 -10.94
C GLY A 174 12.06 -2.75 -11.24
N LEU A 175 11.35 -3.22 -10.22
CA LEU A 175 10.04 -3.85 -10.34
C LEU A 175 9.04 -3.32 -9.32
N HIS A 176 9.45 -3.22 -8.05
CA HIS A 176 8.62 -2.80 -6.92
C HIS A 176 9.38 -1.90 -5.95
N GLY A 177 8.67 -0.96 -5.34
CA GLY A 177 9.08 -0.19 -4.18
C GLY A 177 8.73 -0.90 -2.88
N MET A 178 9.40 -0.52 -1.80
CA MET A 178 9.10 -1.01 -0.46
C MET A 178 7.95 -0.22 0.17
N SER A 179 6.96 -0.93 0.70
CA SER A 179 5.94 -0.33 1.57
C SER A 179 6.56 0.03 2.92
N VAL A 180 6.48 1.32 3.28
CA VAL A 180 7.02 1.84 4.55
C VAL A 180 6.32 1.18 5.75
N ILE A 181 5.02 0.91 5.64
CA ILE A 181 4.26 0.26 6.72
C ILE A 181 4.55 -1.23 6.86
N GLN A 182 4.94 -1.91 5.76
CA GLN A 182 5.27 -3.34 5.80
C GLN A 182 6.72 -3.59 6.22
N TRP A 183 7.64 -2.69 5.89
CA TRP A 183 9.07 -2.86 6.14
C TRP A 183 9.57 -2.08 7.36
N GLY A 184 9.40 -0.76 7.36
CA GLY A 184 10.00 0.12 8.37
C GLY A 184 9.15 0.22 9.65
N ALA A 185 7.84 0.40 9.49
CA ALA A 185 6.95 0.70 10.61
C ALA A 185 6.14 -0.50 11.12
N ARG A 186 6.30 -1.69 10.51
CA ARG A 186 5.45 -2.87 10.77
C ARG A 186 5.36 -3.22 12.26
N ASN A 187 6.49 -3.36 12.94
CA ASN A 187 6.50 -3.69 14.37
C ASN A 187 5.95 -2.56 15.23
N GLY A 188 6.28 -1.30 14.94
CA GLY A 188 5.78 -0.16 15.68
C GLY A 188 4.25 -0.02 15.58
N ILE A 189 3.71 -0.20 14.38
CA ILE A 189 2.26 -0.23 14.13
C ILE A 189 1.62 -1.42 14.85
N GLY A 190 2.26 -2.60 14.82
CA GLY A 190 1.78 -3.78 15.53
C GLY A 190 1.69 -3.57 17.05
N ILE A 191 2.67 -2.88 17.64
CA ILE A 191 2.64 -2.50 19.06
C ILE A 191 1.50 -1.52 19.32
N ALA A 192 1.33 -0.50 18.47
CA ALA A 192 0.25 0.47 18.61
C ALA A 192 -1.13 -0.20 18.57
N ILE A 193 -1.38 -1.10 17.60
CA ILE A 193 -2.65 -1.84 17.48
C ILE A 193 -2.94 -2.65 18.75
N GLN A 194 -1.97 -3.41 19.26
CA GLN A 194 -2.17 -4.19 20.48
C GLN A 194 -2.33 -3.32 21.73
N SER A 195 -1.63 -2.19 21.79
CA SER A 195 -1.77 -1.24 22.90
C SER A 195 -3.18 -0.64 22.94
N ASP A 196 -3.70 -0.23 21.79
CA ASP A 196 -5.06 0.31 21.67
C ASP A 196 -6.11 -0.75 22.02
N GLU A 197 -5.92 -2.00 21.57
CA GLU A 197 -6.82 -3.11 21.90
C GLU A 197 -6.81 -3.43 23.40
N HIS A 198 -5.63 -3.48 24.01
CA HIS A 198 -5.48 -3.71 25.45
C HIS A 198 -6.13 -2.59 26.28
N ALA A 199 -5.86 -1.32 25.92
CA ALA A 199 -6.47 -0.18 26.58
C ALA A 199 -8.00 -0.20 26.44
N GLY A 200 -8.52 -0.51 25.25
CA GLY A 200 -9.95 -0.65 25.00
C GLY A 200 -10.61 -1.70 25.91
N LYS A 201 -10.01 -2.89 26.02
CA LYS A 201 -10.49 -3.95 26.91
C LYS A 201 -10.46 -3.51 28.37
N PHE A 202 -9.33 -2.98 28.83
CA PHE A 202 -9.16 -2.50 30.19
C PHE A 202 -10.23 -1.47 30.60
N PHE A 203 -10.49 -0.48 29.75
CA PHE A 203 -11.54 0.52 30.03
C PHE A 203 -12.95 -0.05 29.94
N SER A 204 -13.20 -1.01 29.04
CA SER A 204 -14.53 -1.64 28.90
C SER A 204 -14.88 -2.55 30.08
N GLU A 205 -13.89 -3.22 30.68
CA GLU A 205 -14.04 -4.13 31.83
C GLU A 205 -13.95 -3.39 33.18
N GLY A 206 -13.91 -2.05 33.18
CA GLY A 206 -13.89 -1.24 34.40
C GLY A 206 -12.55 -1.24 35.14
N GLY A 207 -11.46 -1.62 34.47
CA GLY A 207 -10.09 -1.56 34.99
C GLY A 207 -9.79 -2.53 36.14
N LYS A 208 -10.67 -3.51 36.37
CA LYS A 208 -10.50 -4.52 37.42
C LYS A 208 -10.18 -5.87 36.78
N PRO A 209 -8.96 -6.41 36.96
CA PRO A 209 -8.68 -7.76 36.52
C PRO A 209 -9.56 -8.75 37.31
N GLU A 210 -10.45 -9.46 36.63
CA GLU A 210 -11.22 -10.56 37.23
C GLU A 210 -10.33 -11.80 37.32
N VAL A 211 -9.75 -12.03 38.50
CA VAL A 211 -8.99 -13.25 38.79
C VAL A 211 -9.88 -14.22 39.55
N ALA A 212 -10.22 -15.35 38.92
CA ALA A 212 -10.92 -16.44 39.58
C ALA A 212 -9.92 -17.56 39.91
N ILE A 213 -9.67 -17.78 41.20
CA ILE A 213 -8.85 -18.89 41.69
C ILE A 213 -9.76 -20.08 41.98
N ARG A 214 -9.57 -21.19 41.28
CA ARG A 214 -10.33 -22.44 41.49
C ARG A 214 -9.47 -23.47 42.20
N THR A 215 -9.88 -23.89 43.38
CA THR A 215 -9.24 -24.99 44.12
C THR A 215 -10.01 -26.31 43.91
N PRO A 216 -9.33 -27.46 43.80
CA PRO A 216 -9.99 -28.76 43.71
C PRO A 216 -10.72 -29.16 45.01
N ASN A 217 -10.24 -28.65 46.15
CA ASN A 217 -10.81 -28.92 47.47
C ASN A 217 -11.47 -27.66 48.07
N LYS A 218 -12.46 -27.86 48.95
CA LYS A 218 -13.15 -26.78 49.66
C LYS A 218 -12.16 -26.05 50.58
N MET A 219 -11.91 -24.76 50.32
CA MET A 219 -11.00 -23.95 51.15
C MET A 219 -11.60 -23.73 52.55
N THR A 220 -10.75 -23.80 53.58
CA THR A 220 -11.13 -23.43 54.95
C THR A 220 -11.30 -21.91 55.07
N LYS A 221 -11.95 -21.42 56.14
CA LYS A 221 -12.15 -19.98 56.36
C LYS A 221 -10.83 -19.21 56.52
N GLU A 222 -9.84 -19.80 57.22
CA GLU A 222 -8.48 -19.24 57.32
C GLU A 222 -7.81 -19.10 55.95
N GLN A 223 -7.94 -20.12 55.10
CA GLN A 223 -7.40 -20.06 53.74
C GLN A 223 -8.12 -19.01 52.89
N GLN A 224 -9.40 -18.73 53.13
CA GLN A 224 -10.11 -17.67 52.38
C GLN A 224 -9.69 -16.26 52.84
N ASP A 225 -9.40 -16.08 54.13
CA ASP A 225 -8.93 -14.79 54.66
C ASP A 225 -7.48 -14.48 54.27
N ASP A 226 -6.62 -15.49 54.10
CA ASP A 226 -5.24 -15.33 53.58
C ASP A 226 -5.19 -14.89 52.09
N PHE A 227 -6.29 -15.07 51.34
CA PHE A 227 -6.39 -14.73 49.91
C PHE A 227 -7.06 -13.38 49.63
N ARG A 228 -7.54 -12.67 50.66
CA ARG A 228 -8.09 -11.30 50.55
C ARG A 228 -6.99 -10.26 50.41
#